data_AF-A0A3A8W256-F1
#
_entry.id   AF-A0A3A8W256-F1
#
_cell.length_a   1.000
_cell.length_b   1.000
_cell.length_c   1.000
_cell.angle_alpha   90.00
_cell.angle_beta   90.00
_cell.angle_gamma   90.00
#
_symmetry.space_group_name_H-M   'P 1'
#
loop_
_entity.id
_entity.type
_entity.pdbx_description
1 polymer ?
#
loop_
_entity_poly.entity_id
_entity_poly.type
_entity_poly.pdbx_seq_one_letter_code
_entity_poly.pdbx_strand_id
1 'polypeptide(L)' 'MIQTKRRVRSINQVAAFFQERDPDTAITNSAIRKAVKDGSIPSVSIGTRKLIVLEDVAHYFNVTITDD' A
#
# COMPACT_ATOMS: atom_id res chain seq x y z
N MET A 1 -19.48 9.19 2.73
CA MET A 1 -18.63 8.82 1.59
C MET A 1 -17.32 9.60 1.73
N ILE A 2 -16.25 8.97 2.22
CA ILE A 2 -14.96 9.67 2.37
C ILE A 2 -14.25 9.59 1.02
N GLN A 3 -14.06 10.76 0.42
CA GLN A 3 -13.38 10.91 -0.86
C GLN A 3 -11.87 10.90 -0.62
N THR A 4 -11.30 9.71 -0.39
CA THR A 4 -9.84 9.59 -0.24
C THR A 4 -9.20 9.60 -1.61
N LYS A 5 -8.38 10.62 -1.88
CA LYS A 5 -7.59 10.76 -3.10
C LYS A 5 -6.82 9.46 -3.36
N ARG A 6 -7.16 8.69 -4.39
CA ARG A 6 -6.46 7.44 -4.71
C ARG A 6 -5.02 7.73 -5.13
N ARG A 7 -4.06 7.43 -4.25
CA ARG A 7 -2.63 7.63 -4.50
C ARG A 7 -2.03 6.34 -5.01
N VAL A 8 -1.72 6.33 -6.31
CA VAL A 8 -0.99 5.22 -6.92
C VAL A 8 0.50 5.35 -6.63
N ARG A 9 1.10 4.27 -6.13
CA ARG A 9 2.51 4.18 -5.77
C ARG A 9 3.07 2.81 -6.13
N SER A 10 4.39 2.71 -6.21
CA SER A 10 5.04 1.39 -6.28
C SER A 10 5.02 0.70 -4.92
N ILE A 11 5.12 -0.63 -4.88
CA ILE A 11 5.23 -1.41 -3.63
C ILE A 11 6.29 -0.81 -2.68
N ASN A 12 7.47 -0.46 -3.21
CA ASN A 12 8.56 0.10 -2.40
C ASN A 12 8.19 1.44 -1.78
N GLN A 13 7.53 2.32 -2.53
CA GLN A 13 7.07 3.62 -2.03
C GLN A 13 5.94 3.47 -1.00
N VAL A 14 5.07 2.48 -1.17
CA VAL A 14 4.03 2.18 -0.19
C VAL A 14 4.64 1.70 1.13
N ALA A 15 5.57 0.75 1.08
CA ALA A 15 6.25 0.28 2.28
C ALA A 15 6.98 1.43 3.00
N ALA A 16 7.69 2.28 2.24
CA ALA A 16 8.35 3.47 2.79
C ALA A 16 7.35 4.43 3.45
N PHE A 17 6.19 4.67 2.82
CA PHE A 17 5.15 5.53 3.38
C PHE A 17 4.65 5.08 4.76
N PHE A 18 4.43 3.77 4.93
CA PHE A 18 4.01 3.23 6.23
C PHE A 18 5.15 3.28 7.25
N GLN A 19 6.38 2.95 6.83
CA GLN A 19 7.56 3.00 7.69
C GLN A 19 7.88 4.43 8.19
N GLU A 20 7.69 5.44 7.35
CA GLU A 20 7.91 6.85 7.70
C GLU A 20 6.90 7.35 8.74
N ARG A 21 5.67 6.80 8.74
CA ARG A 21 4.60 7.17 9.69
C ARG A 21 4.64 6.35 10.96
N ASP A 22 4.96 5.08 10.84
CA ASP A 22 5.05 4.13 11.94
C ASP A 22 6.33 3.29 11.76
N PRO A 23 7.43 3.67 12.42
CA PRO A 23 8.69 2.95 12.33
C PRO A 23 8.62 1.50 12.81
N ASP A 24 7.65 1.16 13.67
CA ASP A 24 7.46 -0.19 14.21
C ASP A 24 6.45 -1.01 13.40
N THR A 25 6.07 -0.53 12.21
CA THR A 25 5.09 -1.18 11.35
C THR A 25 5.57 -2.54 10.84
N ALA A 26 4.68 -3.54 10.88
CA ALA A 26 4.91 -4.83 10.24
C ALA A 26 4.60 -4.83 8.73
N ILE A 27 4.19 -3.69 8.15
CA ILE A 27 3.80 -3.55 6.74
C ILE A 27 5.04 -3.46 5.85
N THR A 28 5.71 -4.59 5.67
CA THR A 28 6.92 -4.70 4.85
C THR A 28 6.60 -4.88 3.36
N ASN A 29 7.60 -4.64 2.51
CA ASN A 29 7.55 -4.97 1.08
C ASN A 29 7.09 -6.42 0.83
N SER A 30 7.55 -7.37 1.65
CA SER A 30 7.21 -8.79 1.52
C SER A 30 5.74 -9.04 1.86
N ALA A 31 5.20 -8.40 2.90
CA ALA A 31 3.79 -8.49 3.26
C ALA A 31 2.89 -7.97 2.13
N ILE A 32 3.24 -6.81 1.55
CA ILE A 32 2.51 -6.23 0.42
C ILE A 32 2.60 -7.13 -0.83
N ARG A 33 3.80 -7.64 -1.16
CA ARG A 33 3.98 -8.56 -2.31
C ARG A 33 3.16 -9.83 -2.17
N LYS A 34 3.11 -10.39 -0.96
CA LYS A 34 2.29 -11.56 -0.67
C LYS A 34 0.81 -11.26 -0.89
N ALA A 35 0.29 -10.18 -0.31
CA ALA A 35 -1.11 -9.79 -0.48
C ALA A 35 -1.49 -9.48 -1.94
N VAL A 36 -0.58 -8.91 -2.72
CA VAL A 36 -0.75 -8.71 -4.18
C VAL A 36 -0.75 -10.04 -4.94
N LYS A 37 0.16 -10.97 -4.60
CA LYS A 37 0.24 -12.29 -5.22
C LYS A 37 -1.01 -13.13 -4.93
N ASP A 38 -1.53 -13.01 -3.72
CA ASP A 38 -2.74 -13.70 -3.26
C ASP A 38 -4.03 -13.05 -3.82
N GLY A 39 -3.90 -11.94 -4.58
CA GLY A 39 -5.02 -11.22 -5.18
C GLY A 39 -5.84 -10.38 -4.21
N SER A 40 -5.40 -10.29 -2.95
CA SER A 40 -6.10 -9.53 -1.89
C SER A 40 -5.94 -8.02 -2.04
N ILE A 41 -4.80 -7.56 -2.59
CA ILE A 41 -4.57 -6.16 -2.94
C ILE A 41 -4.51 -6.03 -4.47
N PRO A 42 -5.40 -5.24 -5.09
CA PRO A 42 -5.37 -5.04 -6.53
C PRO A 42 -4.08 -4.31 -6.95
N SER A 43 -3.50 -4.75 -8.07
CA SER A 43 -2.28 -4.14 -8.61
C SER A 43 -2.30 -4.11 -10.13
N VAL A 44 -1.64 -3.11 -10.70
CA VAL A 44 -1.36 -3.01 -12.13
C VAL A 44 0.13 -3.21 -12.37
N SER A 45 0.49 -3.97 -13.39
CA SER A 45 1.90 -4.20 -13.74
C SER A 45 2.35 -3.20 -14.80
N ILE A 46 3.48 -2.52 -14.57
CA ILE A 46 4.15 -1.69 -15.56
C ILE A 46 5.61 -2.14 -15.65
N GLY A 47 5.94 -2.91 -16.69
CA GLY A 47 7.21 -3.61 -16.80
C GLY A 47 7.44 -4.52 -15.59
N THR A 48 8.53 -4.31 -14.87
CA THR A 48 8.86 -5.06 -13.64
C THR A 48 8.23 -4.48 -12.38
N ARG A 49 7.61 -3.31 -12.45
CA ARG A 49 7.01 -2.61 -11.30
C ARG A 49 5.55 -2.99 -11.14
N LYS A 50 5.13 -3.10 -9.88
CA LYS A 50 3.71 -3.20 -9.50
C LYS A 50 3.27 -1.86 -8.94
N LEU A 51 2.25 -1.29 -9.56
CA LEU A 51 1.55 -0.12 -9.08
C LEU A 51 0.34 -0.56 -8.27
N ILE A 52 0.23 0.00 -7.08
CA ILE A 52 -0.86 -0.27 -6.14
C ILE A 52 -1.40 1.05 -5.61
N VAL A 53 -2.68 1.04 -5.25
CA VAL A 53 -3.32 2.18 -4.58
C VAL A 53 -2.97 2.08 -3.10
N LEU A 54 -2.43 3.15 -2.55
CA LEU A 54 -2.01 3.21 -1.15
C LEU A 54 -3.19 2.95 -0.20
N GLU A 55 -4.35 3.51 -0.54
CA GLU A 55 -5.59 3.37 0.23
C GLU A 55 -6.09 1.92 0.28
N ASP A 56 -5.90 1.14 -0.80
CA ASP A 56 -6.28 -0.28 -0.81
C ASP A 56 -5.40 -1.10 0.15
N VAL A 57 -4.13 -0.72 0.29
CA VAL A 57 -3.19 -1.35 1.22
C VAL A 57 -3.56 -1.00 2.66
N ALA A 58 -3.85 0.28 2.92
CA ALA A 58 -4.32 0.71 4.23
C ALA A 58 -5.64 0.04 4.62
N HIS A 59 -6.59 -0.07 3.70
CA HIS A 59 -7.82 -0.82 3.90
C HIS A 59 -7.56 -2.29 4.23
N TYR A 60 -6.67 -2.95 3.48
CA TYR A 60 -6.33 -4.36 3.72
C TYR A 60 -5.72 -4.59 5.12
N PHE A 61 -4.86 -3.70 5.60
CA PHE A 61 -4.26 -3.78 6.93
C PHE A 61 -5.09 -3.09 8.02
N ASN A 62 -6.28 -2.58 7.69
CA ASN A 62 -7.15 -1.85 8.60
C ASN A 62 -6.46 -0.64 9.28
N VAL A 63 -5.60 0.05 8.51
CA VAL A 63 -4.88 1.26 8.93
C VAL A 63 -5.62 2.49 8.43
N THR A 64 -5.74 3.51 9.27
CA THR A 64 -6.27 4.82 8.87
C THR A 64 -5.13 5.69 8.36
N ILE A 65 -5.26 6.23 7.15
CA ILE A 65 -4.33 7.22 6.64
C ILE A 65 -4.88 8.60 6.98
N THR A 66 -4.19 9.32 7.86
CA THR A 66 -4.43 10.74 8.10
C THR A 66 -3.55 11.54 7.14
N ASP A 67 -4.17 12.41 6.35
CA ASP A 67 -3.46 13.42 5.57
C ASP A 67 -3.37 14.67 6.47
N ASP A 68 -2.18 14.94 7.01
CA ASP A 68 -1.86 16.19 7.74
C ASP A 68 -1.83 17.40 6.79
#